data_AF-A0A954V048-F1
#
_entry.id   AF-A0A954V048-F1
#
_cell.length_a   1.000
_cell.length_b   1.000
_cell.length_c   1.000
_cell.angle_alpha   90.00
_cell.angle_beta   90.00
_cell.angle_gamma   90.00
#
_symmetry.space_group_name_H-M   'P 1'
#
loop_
_entity.id
_entity.type
_entity.pdbx_description
1 polymer ?
#
loop_
_entity_poly.entity_id
_entity_poly.type
_entity_poly.pdbx_seq_one_letter_code
_entity_poly.pdbx_strand_id
1 'polypeptide(L)'
;LRLQSSLRGRTEGGQDTEQAAQDQEKLANKAAEIADELPSDQPAAATDSPPASTDKNESEPNAAEPKNTDSNDPSSEDSKPSDSKPSDSKPSDSKPSDSKPSDSKPSDSKPSDSKPSDSKPSDSKPSDSKPSDSEPSDSEPSDSKPSDSKPSDSKPSDSKPDQSSEESSQQQPAPPQSPTERAKQKIEQAKERMKEAEEELKQAEREGAIEKQREAEERLREAIEELEEILRQLREEEVERSLASLETRLRRMLEMQTRVLEETTRLQEISGDNAGRQVPIAASKLSLDELKILAEGERALLLLREEGSSAAFPEAIEQLNVDIQSVSDLLRSADVGPLTVLIEQEIVSSLEEMVEALVQVQKENREKQQQQPGQQPPGEPGDQPLVDKLAELRLIRTLQVRINNRTNTLSKMLEDPADPTGQVAEKEVVEQLQSLAQRQSSIQQVTRDIVVGKGE
;
A
#
# COMPACT_ATOMS: atom_id res chain seq x y z
N LEU A 1 13.22 13.63 22.35
CA LEU A 1 12.33 13.45 23.52
C LEU A 1 12.83 12.42 24.54
N ARG A 2 12.93 11.12 24.23
CA ARG A 2 13.33 10.06 25.21
C ARG A 2 14.63 10.36 25.97
N LEU A 3 15.66 10.84 25.27
CA LEU A 3 16.94 11.22 25.91
C LEU A 3 16.79 12.40 26.88
N GLN A 4 15.95 13.39 26.54
CA GLN A 4 15.66 14.54 27.40
C GLN A 4 14.91 14.09 28.66
N SER A 5 13.89 13.24 28.53
CA SER A 5 13.18 12.68 29.68
C SER A 5 14.07 11.82 30.58
N SER A 6 15.00 11.06 29.98
CA SER A 6 16.00 10.29 30.73
C SER A 6 16.97 11.20 31.48
N LEU A 7 17.46 12.27 30.84
CA LEU A 7 18.32 13.25 31.50
C LEU A 7 17.59 13.93 32.67
N ARG A 8 16.35 14.39 32.47
CA ARG A 8 15.53 14.97 33.55
C ARG A 8 15.39 14.03 34.73
N GLY A 9 15.07 12.75 34.48
CA GLY A 9 14.96 11.75 35.53
C GLY A 9 16.26 11.54 36.31
N ARG A 10 17.43 11.66 35.65
CA ARG A 10 18.72 11.62 36.34
C ARG A 10 19.02 12.91 37.12
N THR A 11 18.64 14.08 36.59
CA THR A 11 18.71 15.37 37.30
C THR A 11 17.88 15.34 38.59
N GLU A 12 16.61 14.88 38.49
CA GLU A 12 15.72 14.65 39.63
C GLU A 12 16.30 13.61 40.61
N GLY A 13 16.91 12.55 40.07
CA GLY A 13 17.52 11.45 40.83
C GLY A 13 18.87 11.75 41.47
N GLY A 14 19.38 12.98 41.37
CA GLY A 14 20.56 13.38 42.12
C GLY A 14 21.88 13.40 41.34
N GLN A 15 21.88 13.26 40.01
CA GLN A 15 23.11 13.28 39.19
C GLN A 15 23.93 14.56 39.40
N ASP A 16 25.25 14.42 39.40
CA ASP A 16 26.20 15.53 39.43
C ASP A 16 25.86 16.62 38.40
N THR A 17 25.84 17.88 38.84
CA THR A 17 25.32 19.00 38.04
C THR A 17 26.23 19.36 36.87
N GLU A 18 27.54 19.16 37.00
CA GLU A 18 28.50 19.39 35.93
C GLU A 18 28.35 18.33 34.82
N GLN A 19 28.18 17.06 35.20
CA GLN A 19 27.86 16.00 34.25
C GLN A 19 26.49 16.19 33.59
N ALA A 20 25.48 16.60 34.35
CA ALA A 20 24.15 16.88 33.82
C ALA A 20 24.17 18.04 32.82
N ALA A 21 24.95 19.10 33.08
CA ALA A 21 25.13 20.22 32.15
C ALA A 21 25.76 19.77 30.82
N GLN A 22 26.82 18.96 30.86
CA GLN A 22 27.44 18.42 29.64
C GLN A 22 26.49 17.53 28.83
N ASP A 23 25.68 16.72 29.50
CA ASP A 23 24.66 15.91 28.83
C ASP A 23 23.55 16.79 28.23
N GLN A 24 23.19 17.89 28.90
CA GLN A 24 22.21 18.85 28.42
C GLN A 24 22.70 19.61 27.18
N GLU A 25 23.96 20.03 27.15
CA GLU A 25 24.61 20.68 26.01
C GLU A 25 24.56 19.78 24.77
N LYS A 26 24.91 18.49 24.92
CA LYS A 26 24.84 17.51 23.83
C LYS A 26 23.43 17.36 23.27
N LEU A 27 22.40 17.39 24.14
CA LEU A 27 21.01 17.31 23.70
C LEU A 27 20.56 18.58 22.98
N ALA A 28 20.99 19.76 23.43
CA ALA A 28 20.71 21.03 22.75
C ALA A 28 21.33 21.06 21.35
N ASN A 29 22.58 20.59 21.21
CA ASN A 29 23.26 20.49 19.92
C ASN A 29 22.57 19.48 18.99
N LYS A 30 22.13 18.33 19.51
CA LYS A 30 21.36 17.35 18.75
C LYS A 30 20.00 17.89 18.29
N ALA A 31 19.32 18.68 19.12
CA ALA A 31 18.08 19.35 18.73
C ALA A 31 18.32 20.35 17.59
N ALA A 32 19.45 21.06 17.61
CA ALA A 32 19.85 21.97 16.53
C ALA A 32 20.09 21.22 15.20
N GLU A 33 20.83 20.11 15.25
CA GLU A 33 21.09 19.26 14.07
C GLU A 33 19.77 18.77 13.44
N ILE A 34 18.81 18.32 14.25
CA ILE A 34 17.49 17.91 13.76
C ILE A 34 16.72 19.08 13.13
N ALA A 35 16.79 20.28 13.71
CA ALA A 35 16.12 21.46 13.14
C ALA A 35 16.71 21.84 11.77
N ASP A 36 18.02 21.68 11.59
CA ASP A 36 18.72 21.94 10.33
C ASP A 36 18.46 20.86 9.27
N GLU A 37 18.27 19.59 9.68
CA GLU A 37 17.93 18.48 8.78
C GLU A 37 16.49 18.53 8.24
N LEU A 38 15.58 19.20 8.93
CA LEU A 38 14.20 19.32 8.44
C LEU A 38 14.17 20.09 7.11
N PRO A 39 13.47 19.60 6.08
CA PRO A 39 13.40 20.26 4.79
C PRO A 39 12.84 21.69 4.94
N SER A 40 13.38 22.64 4.18
CA SER A 40 12.73 23.94 3.98
C SER A 40 11.70 23.79 2.87
N ASP A 41 10.48 24.31 3.08
CA ASP A 41 9.38 24.28 2.09
C ASP A 41 9.66 25.22 0.90
N GLN A 42 10.81 25.05 0.24
CA GLN A 42 11.00 25.56 -1.09
C GLN A 42 10.31 24.59 -2.06
N PRO A 43 9.44 25.09 -2.96
CA PRO A 43 8.86 24.23 -3.98
C PRO A 43 10.01 23.64 -4.79
N ALA A 44 10.15 22.32 -4.74
CA ALA A 44 11.09 21.59 -5.58
C ALA A 44 10.70 21.85 -7.04
N ALA A 45 11.42 22.76 -7.69
CA ALA A 45 11.45 22.81 -9.13
C ALA A 45 11.98 21.46 -9.59
N ALA A 46 11.11 20.69 -10.25
CA ALA A 46 11.44 19.43 -10.88
C ALA A 46 12.70 19.60 -11.74
N THR A 47 13.83 19.11 -11.25
CA THR A 47 15.02 18.88 -12.06
C THR A 47 15.28 17.38 -12.02
N ASP A 48 14.82 16.73 -13.09
CA ASP A 48 15.15 15.37 -13.44
C ASP A 48 16.66 15.30 -13.74
N SER A 49 17.45 14.74 -12.83
CA SER A 49 18.79 14.21 -13.10
C SER A 49 19.24 13.28 -11.96
N PRO A 50 19.80 12.09 -12.27
CA PRO A 50 20.13 11.06 -11.28
C PRO A 50 21.39 11.41 -10.46
N PRO A 51 21.56 10.86 -9.25
CA PRO A 51 22.65 11.24 -8.36
C PRO A 51 23.97 10.62 -8.83
N ALA A 52 24.95 11.48 -9.10
CA ALA A 52 26.35 11.08 -9.23
C ALA A 52 26.99 11.01 -7.84
N SER A 53 27.54 9.85 -7.52
CA SER A 53 28.31 9.54 -6.31
C SER A 53 29.46 10.54 -6.13
N THR A 54 29.57 11.12 -4.94
CA THR A 54 30.74 11.91 -4.53
C THR A 54 31.54 11.13 -3.50
N ASP A 55 32.66 10.58 -3.95
CA ASP A 55 33.73 10.11 -3.07
C ASP A 55 34.64 11.32 -2.76
N LYS A 56 34.88 11.54 -1.46
CA LYS A 56 35.78 12.58 -0.95
C LYS A 56 37.20 12.01 -0.90
N ASN A 57 38.19 12.69 -1.46
CA ASN A 57 39.32 13.14 -0.65
C ASN A 57 40.33 14.08 -1.36
N GLU A 58 40.52 15.22 -0.68
CA GLU A 58 41.77 15.89 -0.29
C GLU A 58 42.87 16.23 -1.32
N SER A 59 42.99 17.54 -1.58
CA SER A 59 44.19 18.35 -1.83
C SER A 59 45.27 18.09 -0.75
N GLU A 60 46.60 18.19 -0.91
CA GLU A 60 47.57 19.05 -1.62
C GLU A 60 48.99 18.48 -1.25
N PRO A 61 50.19 19.06 -1.59
CA PRO A 61 50.55 20.11 -2.54
C PRO A 61 51.80 19.81 -3.43
N ASN A 62 52.06 20.77 -4.32
CA ASN A 62 53.18 20.94 -5.26
C ASN A 62 54.62 20.75 -4.71
N ALA A 63 55.49 20.14 -5.54
CA ALA A 63 56.90 20.51 -5.64
C ALA A 63 57.55 20.07 -6.98
N ALA A 64 58.06 21.07 -7.72
CA ALA A 64 59.26 21.12 -8.57
C ALA A 64 59.50 20.09 -9.72
N GLU A 65 59.61 20.64 -10.94
CA GLU A 65 60.29 20.08 -12.12
C GLU A 65 61.75 19.64 -11.83
N PRO A 66 62.30 18.71 -12.62
CA PRO A 66 63.16 19.17 -13.72
C PRO A 66 62.93 18.48 -15.08
N LYS A 67 63.32 19.23 -16.11
CA LYS A 67 63.35 18.99 -17.55
C LYS A 67 64.20 17.79 -18.01
N ASN A 68 63.96 17.48 -19.30
CA ASN A 68 64.76 16.77 -20.31
C ASN A 68 64.24 15.36 -20.61
N THR A 69 64.07 14.90 -21.85
CA THR A 69 64.36 15.41 -23.20
C THR A 69 63.77 14.38 -24.18
N ASP A 70 63.40 14.85 -25.37
CA ASP A 70 63.48 14.16 -26.66
C ASP A 70 62.53 13.01 -27.03
N SER A 71 61.73 13.34 -28.06
CA SER A 71 61.64 12.67 -29.37
C SER A 71 60.34 11.94 -29.74
N ASN A 72 59.60 12.62 -30.63
CA ASN A 72 59.02 12.15 -31.91
C ASN A 72 57.95 11.05 -31.95
N ASP A 73 56.71 11.52 -32.13
CA ASP A 73 55.62 11.15 -33.07
C ASP A 73 56.05 10.47 -34.41
N PRO A 74 55.17 9.94 -35.32
CA PRO A 74 53.73 9.55 -35.29
C PRO A 74 53.40 8.16 -35.92
N SER A 75 52.11 7.78 -35.90
CA SER A 75 51.36 6.96 -36.91
C SER A 75 51.77 5.49 -37.13
N SER A 76 50.94 4.52 -37.52
CA SER A 76 49.58 4.50 -38.09
C SER A 76 49.06 3.04 -38.10
N GLU A 77 47.74 2.92 -38.02
CA GLU A 77 46.77 2.00 -38.67
C GLU A 77 47.10 0.54 -39.06
N ASP A 78 46.12 -0.31 -38.69
CA ASP A 78 45.54 -1.48 -39.36
C ASP A 78 46.37 -2.74 -39.67
N SER A 79 45.91 -3.89 -39.13
CA SER A 79 45.60 -5.15 -39.86
C SER A 79 45.40 -6.35 -38.89
N LYS A 80 44.15 -6.84 -38.80
CA LYS A 80 43.81 -8.25 -38.43
C LYS A 80 44.20 -9.20 -39.58
N PRO A 81 44.09 -10.57 -39.48
CA PRO A 81 43.88 -11.48 -38.34
C PRO A 81 44.82 -12.74 -38.37
N SER A 82 44.77 -13.61 -37.36
CA SER A 82 44.53 -15.07 -37.52
C SER A 82 44.79 -15.87 -36.22
N ASP A 83 44.21 -17.07 -36.22
CA ASP A 83 43.89 -17.97 -35.12
C ASP A 83 45.04 -18.45 -34.22
N SER A 84 44.70 -18.59 -32.94
CA SER A 84 45.32 -19.62 -32.08
C SER A 84 44.36 -20.07 -30.99
N LYS A 85 43.81 -21.28 -31.14
CA LYS A 85 43.26 -22.11 -30.05
C LYS A 85 44.27 -22.23 -28.91
N PRO A 86 43.78 -22.41 -27.67
CA PRO A 86 44.40 -23.39 -26.80
C PRO A 86 43.40 -24.37 -26.17
N SER A 87 44.01 -25.41 -25.62
CA SER A 87 43.55 -26.74 -25.27
C SER A 87 42.73 -26.86 -23.99
N ASP A 88 41.86 -27.87 -24.01
CA ASP A 88 41.13 -28.45 -22.89
C ASP A 88 42.03 -28.88 -21.72
N SER A 89 41.63 -28.50 -20.50
CA SER A 89 42.05 -29.09 -19.25
C SER A 89 40.83 -29.65 -18.50
N LYS A 90 40.74 -30.99 -18.46
CA LYS A 90 39.81 -31.74 -17.61
C LYS A 90 40.08 -31.50 -16.12
N PRO A 91 39.05 -31.34 -15.28
CA PRO A 91 39.11 -31.71 -13.87
C PRO A 91 38.44 -33.07 -13.62
N SER A 92 38.95 -33.72 -12.58
CA SER A 92 38.75 -35.10 -12.13
C SER A 92 37.39 -35.41 -11.53
N ASP A 93 36.88 -36.61 -11.83
CA ASP A 93 35.77 -37.29 -11.15
C ASP A 93 36.09 -37.62 -9.68
N SER A 94 35.33 -37.03 -8.76
CA SER A 94 35.22 -37.50 -7.38
C SER A 94 33.80 -37.99 -7.12
N LYS A 95 33.64 -39.33 -7.06
CA LYS A 95 32.42 -40.04 -6.66
C LYS A 95 32.02 -39.66 -5.22
N PRO A 96 30.76 -39.28 -4.96
CA PRO A 96 30.20 -39.31 -3.62
C PRO A 96 29.78 -40.73 -3.24
N SER A 97 30.01 -41.07 -1.97
CA SER A 97 29.72 -42.35 -1.33
C SER A 97 28.23 -42.56 -1.08
N ASP A 98 27.69 -43.71 -1.51
CA ASP A 98 26.34 -44.19 -1.19
C ASP A 98 26.17 -44.41 0.32
N SER A 99 25.36 -43.55 0.95
CA SER A 99 24.87 -43.73 2.31
C SER A 99 23.45 -44.28 2.22
N LYS A 100 23.28 -45.59 2.45
CA LYS A 100 21.96 -46.23 2.57
C LYS A 100 21.17 -45.60 3.73
N PRO A 101 19.93 -45.14 3.53
CA PRO A 101 19.04 -44.87 4.65
C PRO A 101 18.55 -46.20 5.25
N SER A 102 18.59 -46.28 6.58
CA SER A 102 18.13 -47.42 7.37
C SER A 102 16.61 -47.44 7.45
N ASP A 103 16.00 -48.58 7.12
CA ASP A 103 14.58 -48.90 7.37
C ASP A 103 14.29 -48.93 8.88
N SER A 104 13.72 -47.84 9.40
CA SER A 104 13.06 -47.82 10.71
C SER A 104 11.58 -48.13 10.52
N LYS A 105 11.19 -49.37 10.85
CA LYS A 105 9.80 -49.83 10.99
C LYS A 105 9.02 -48.88 11.92
N PRO A 106 7.83 -48.38 11.53
CA PRO A 106 6.92 -47.75 12.46
C PRO A 106 6.29 -48.82 13.37
N SER A 107 6.28 -48.57 14.67
CA SER A 107 5.62 -49.41 15.67
C SER A 107 4.12 -49.16 15.66
N ASP A 108 3.33 -50.24 15.58
CA ASP A 108 1.88 -50.24 15.81
C ASP A 108 1.53 -49.79 17.23
N SER A 109 1.12 -48.54 17.39
CA SER A 109 0.39 -48.07 18.57
C SER A 109 -1.11 -48.15 18.30
N LYS A 110 -1.74 -49.16 18.91
CA LYS A 110 -3.20 -49.35 18.98
C LYS A 110 -3.90 -48.06 19.46
N PRO A 111 -5.00 -47.63 18.83
CA PRO A 111 -5.87 -46.61 19.40
C PRO A 111 -6.64 -47.22 20.59
N SER A 112 -6.65 -46.53 21.72
CA SER A 112 -7.51 -46.85 22.86
C SER A 112 -8.93 -46.38 22.60
N ASP A 113 -9.89 -47.31 22.66
CA ASP A 113 -11.33 -47.03 22.66
C ASP A 113 -11.72 -46.16 23.86
N SER A 114 -11.95 -44.88 23.65
CA SER A 114 -12.72 -44.02 24.55
C SER A 114 -14.15 -43.90 24.02
N LYS A 115 -15.06 -44.62 24.68
CA LYS A 115 -16.52 -44.56 24.49
C LYS A 115 -17.03 -43.11 24.48
N PRO A 116 -17.87 -42.70 23.52
CA PRO A 116 -18.67 -41.49 23.67
C PRO A 116 -19.75 -41.73 24.73
N SER A 117 -19.88 -40.81 25.70
CA SER A 117 -21.00 -40.78 26.63
C SER A 117 -22.25 -40.24 25.94
N ASP A 118 -23.31 -41.03 25.93
CA ASP A 118 -24.66 -40.61 25.55
C ASP A 118 -25.16 -39.46 26.45
N SER A 119 -25.18 -38.25 25.91
CA SER A 119 -26.01 -37.16 26.43
C SER A 119 -27.21 -36.99 25.50
N LYS A 120 -28.36 -37.44 26.00
CA LYS A 120 -29.70 -37.27 25.39
C LYS A 120 -29.95 -35.81 24.98
N PRO A 121 -30.50 -35.54 23.78
CA PRO A 121 -31.11 -34.25 23.52
C PRO A 121 -32.41 -34.15 24.34
N SER A 122 -32.53 -33.11 25.17
CA SER A 122 -33.79 -32.76 25.80
C SER A 122 -34.67 -32.04 24.78
N ASP A 123 -35.84 -32.62 24.49
CA ASP A 123 -36.94 -31.99 23.78
C ASP A 123 -37.38 -30.68 24.47
N SER A 124 -37.12 -29.53 23.84
CA SER A 124 -37.88 -28.30 24.08
C SER A 124 -38.69 -27.98 22.84
N LYS A 125 -40.00 -28.14 22.97
CA LYS A 125 -41.04 -27.79 21.99
C LYS A 125 -40.86 -26.37 21.43
N PRO A 126 -41.15 -26.14 20.14
CA PRO A 126 -41.33 -24.79 19.64
C PRO A 126 -42.65 -24.23 20.19
N SER A 127 -42.60 -23.09 20.88
CA SER A 127 -43.81 -22.32 21.17
C SER A 127 -44.07 -21.37 20.01
N ASP A 128 -45.14 -21.64 19.27
CA ASP A 128 -45.77 -20.72 18.34
C ASP A 128 -46.00 -19.36 19.01
N SER A 129 -45.46 -18.30 18.42
CA SER A 129 -45.89 -16.92 18.67
C SER A 129 -46.07 -16.26 17.31
N LYS A 130 -47.34 -16.11 16.92
CA LYS A 130 -47.79 -15.41 15.72
C LYS A 130 -47.23 -13.98 15.67
N PRO A 131 -47.00 -13.44 14.46
CA PRO A 131 -46.74 -12.02 14.29
C PRO A 131 -48.04 -11.25 14.57
N SER A 132 -48.00 -10.30 15.49
CA SER A 132 -49.05 -9.29 15.62
C SER A 132 -48.66 -8.06 14.83
N ASP A 133 -49.41 -7.80 13.76
CA ASP A 133 -49.52 -6.52 13.09
C ASP A 133 -49.73 -5.39 14.11
N SER A 134 -49.00 -4.31 13.95
CA SER A 134 -49.32 -3.03 14.59
C SER A 134 -49.03 -1.93 13.58
N GLU A 135 -50.12 -1.43 12.99
CA GLU A 135 -50.18 -0.29 12.09
C GLU A 135 -49.55 0.97 12.71
N PRO A 136 -49.01 1.88 11.89
CA PRO A 136 -48.58 3.20 12.34
C PRO A 136 -49.82 4.07 12.63
N SER A 137 -49.99 4.51 13.87
CA SER A 137 -51.01 5.52 14.19
C SER A 137 -50.45 6.93 13.98
N ASP A 138 -51.11 7.65 13.07
CA ASP A 138 -51.01 9.09 12.86
C ASP A 138 -51.05 9.88 14.17
N SER A 139 -50.17 10.89 14.26
CA SER A 139 -50.29 11.98 15.21
C SER A 139 -50.02 13.28 14.47
N GLU A 140 -51.10 14.05 14.30
CA GLU A 140 -51.16 15.34 13.63
C GLU A 140 -50.13 16.35 14.15
N PRO A 141 -49.45 17.12 13.29
CA PRO A 141 -48.82 18.37 13.71
C PRO A 141 -49.89 19.47 13.78
N SER A 142 -50.09 20.02 14.97
CA SER A 142 -50.98 21.17 15.18
C SER A 142 -50.45 22.44 14.50
N ASP A 143 -51.33 23.05 13.70
CA ASP A 143 -51.19 24.35 13.06
C ASP A 143 -50.68 25.47 13.98
N SER A 144 -49.69 26.23 13.51
CA SER A 144 -49.48 27.62 13.90
C SER A 144 -48.91 28.40 12.71
N LYS A 145 -49.74 29.30 12.18
CA LYS A 145 -49.52 30.13 10.99
C LYS A 145 -48.23 30.97 11.05
N PRO A 146 -47.60 31.25 9.89
CA PRO A 146 -46.54 32.25 9.79
C PRO A 146 -47.14 33.66 9.77
N SER A 147 -46.65 34.56 10.62
CA SER A 147 -46.89 35.99 10.50
C SER A 147 -45.69 36.67 9.85
N ASP A 148 -45.92 37.27 8.68
CA ASP A 148 -45.03 38.20 7.99
C ASP A 148 -44.46 39.28 8.92
N SER A 149 -43.15 39.52 8.86
CA SER A 149 -42.55 40.85 9.11
C SER A 149 -41.12 40.92 8.56
N LYS A 150 -40.91 41.87 7.63
CA LYS A 150 -39.64 42.24 6.98
C LYS A 150 -38.57 42.68 8.00
N PRO A 151 -37.27 42.56 7.69
CA PRO A 151 -36.22 43.13 8.52
C PRO A 151 -36.15 44.65 8.32
N SER A 152 -36.21 45.40 9.42
CA SER A 152 -35.87 46.82 9.48
C SER A 152 -34.45 46.99 10.03
N ASP A 153 -33.61 47.70 9.28
CA ASP A 153 -32.33 48.23 9.70
C ASP A 153 -32.39 48.92 11.08
N SER A 154 -31.50 48.55 11.99
CA SER A 154 -31.20 49.34 13.19
C SER A 154 -29.80 49.03 13.70
N LYS A 155 -28.87 49.97 13.47
CA LYS A 155 -27.60 50.11 14.19
C LYS A 155 -27.86 50.31 15.70
N PRO A 156 -26.96 49.81 16.55
CA PRO A 156 -26.52 50.55 17.74
C PRO A 156 -24.97 50.58 17.79
N SER A 157 -24.34 51.74 17.66
CA SER A 157 -24.07 52.75 18.70
C SER A 157 -23.00 52.33 19.70
N ASP A 158 -21.87 53.04 19.62
CA ASP A 158 -20.75 53.08 20.54
C ASP A 158 -21.12 52.99 22.02
N SER A 159 -20.39 52.16 22.75
CA SER A 159 -20.18 52.30 24.20
C SER A 159 -18.82 51.73 24.58
N LYS A 160 -17.85 52.61 24.84
CA LYS A 160 -16.66 52.34 25.68
C LYS A 160 -17.15 52.01 27.11
N PRO A 161 -16.51 51.06 27.80
CA PRO A 161 -15.37 51.36 28.69
C PRO A 161 -14.33 50.21 28.66
N ASP A 162 -13.15 50.20 29.27
CA ASP A 162 -12.41 51.07 30.18
C ASP A 162 -10.93 50.74 29.95
N GLN A 163 -10.02 51.69 30.13
CA GLN A 163 -8.58 51.44 29.99
C GLN A 163 -8.05 50.73 31.24
N SER A 164 -7.54 49.52 31.06
CA SER A 164 -6.54 48.91 31.95
C SER A 164 -5.34 48.55 31.08
N SER A 165 -4.22 49.18 31.40
CA SER A 165 -2.93 49.08 30.74
C SER A 165 -2.32 47.69 30.90
N GLU A 166 -2.23 46.94 29.82
CA GLU A 166 -1.21 45.90 29.63
C GLU A 166 -0.52 46.16 28.29
N GLU A 167 0.79 46.40 28.36
CA GLU A 167 1.71 46.48 27.22
C GLU A 167 1.73 45.13 26.48
N SER A 168 0.77 44.90 25.59
CA SER A 168 0.93 43.93 24.51
C SER A 168 1.68 44.61 23.38
N SER A 169 2.99 44.31 23.30
CA SER A 169 3.78 44.56 22.10
C SER A 169 3.04 44.03 20.88
N GLN A 170 2.83 44.92 19.91
CA GLN A 170 2.22 44.58 18.62
C GLN A 170 3.05 43.49 17.93
N GLN A 171 2.63 42.24 18.02
CA GLN A 171 2.98 41.25 17.00
C GLN A 171 1.99 41.42 15.85
N GLN A 172 2.51 41.91 14.72
CA GLN A 172 1.88 41.73 13.43
C GLN A 172 1.48 40.25 13.26
N PRO A 173 0.33 39.93 12.65
CA PRO A 173 0.05 38.55 12.27
C PRO A 173 1.16 38.10 11.32
N ALA A 174 1.99 37.16 11.79
CA ALA A 174 3.00 36.51 10.96
C ALA A 174 2.30 35.88 9.74
N PRO A 175 2.97 35.84 8.57
CA PRO A 175 2.46 35.08 7.42
C PRO A 175 2.16 33.64 7.85
N PRO A 176 1.22 32.93 7.19
CA PRO A 176 0.90 31.56 7.54
C PRO A 176 2.17 30.70 7.43
N GLN A 177 2.80 30.43 8.58
CA GLN A 177 3.98 29.56 8.66
C GLN A 177 3.55 28.17 8.24
N SER A 178 4.36 27.54 7.40
CA SER A 178 4.12 26.17 7.01
C SER A 178 4.19 25.24 8.24
N PRO A 179 3.50 24.10 8.25
CA PRO A 179 3.61 23.12 9.33
C PRO A 179 5.08 22.76 9.65
N THR A 180 5.92 22.63 8.62
CA THR A 180 7.36 22.35 8.75
C THR A 180 8.09 23.49 9.47
N GLU A 181 7.77 24.75 9.16
CA GLU A 181 8.33 25.92 9.85
C GLU A 181 7.88 26.00 11.31
N ARG A 182 6.63 25.61 11.62
CA ARG A 182 6.15 25.53 13.01
C ARG A 182 6.89 24.46 13.79
N ALA A 183 7.04 23.26 13.24
CA ALA A 183 7.83 22.19 13.86
C ALA A 183 9.27 22.63 14.13
N LYS A 184 9.93 23.28 13.15
CA LYS A 184 11.27 23.88 13.32
C LYS A 184 11.31 24.90 14.45
N GLN A 185 10.34 25.81 14.51
CA GLN A 185 10.26 26.82 15.56
C GLN A 185 10.10 26.19 16.95
N LYS A 186 9.29 25.13 17.08
CA LYS A 186 9.13 24.38 18.34
C LYS A 186 10.42 23.69 18.77
N ILE A 187 11.18 23.12 17.83
CA ILE A 187 12.50 22.52 18.12
C ILE A 187 13.50 23.59 18.56
N GLU A 188 13.51 24.76 17.92
CA GLU A 188 14.40 25.85 18.29
C GLU A 188 14.07 26.40 19.69
N GLN A 189 12.77 26.54 20.01
CA GLN A 189 12.33 26.88 21.37
C GLN A 189 12.71 25.82 22.39
N ALA A 190 12.61 24.53 22.05
CA ALA A 190 13.06 23.45 22.92
C ALA A 190 14.57 23.56 23.21
N LYS A 191 15.37 23.87 22.18
CA LYS A 191 16.82 24.09 22.29
C LYS A 191 17.15 25.29 23.16
N GLU A 192 16.44 26.42 23.05
CA GLU A 192 16.61 27.56 23.95
C GLU A 192 16.38 27.15 25.41
N ARG A 193 15.29 26.42 25.69
CA ARG A 193 15.01 25.89 27.04
C ARG A 193 16.07 24.90 27.53
N MET A 194 16.62 24.08 26.63
CA MET A 194 17.75 23.20 26.97
C MET A 194 19.02 23.97 27.33
N LYS A 195 19.31 25.09 26.66
CA LYS A 195 20.45 25.95 27.01
C LYS A 195 20.24 26.66 28.34
N GLU A 196 19.03 27.16 28.61
CA GLU A 196 18.67 27.71 29.93
C GLU A 196 18.88 26.66 31.04
N ALA A 197 18.41 25.42 30.81
CA ALA A 197 18.64 24.32 31.75
C ALA A 197 20.13 24.02 31.97
N GLU A 198 20.95 24.10 30.92
CA GLU A 198 22.39 23.92 31.01
C GLU A 198 23.06 25.00 31.88
N GLU A 199 22.67 26.26 31.71
CA GLU A 199 23.18 27.38 32.50
C GLU A 199 22.80 27.26 33.99
N GLU A 200 21.56 26.87 34.28
CA GLU A 200 21.10 26.64 35.66
C GLU A 200 21.83 25.46 36.31
N LEU A 201 22.11 24.38 35.56
CA LEU A 201 22.94 23.28 36.04
C LEU A 201 24.39 23.71 36.34
N LYS A 202 24.98 24.59 35.51
CA LYS A 202 26.32 25.17 35.77
C LYS A 202 26.34 26.05 37.03
N GLN A 203 25.21 26.66 37.38
CA GLN A 203 25.04 27.45 38.61
C GLN A 203 24.66 26.59 39.83
N ALA A 204 24.58 25.26 39.67
CA ALA A 204 24.10 24.31 40.67
C ALA A 204 22.63 24.52 41.10
N GLU A 205 21.83 25.20 40.28
CA GLU A 205 20.41 25.45 40.49
C GLU A 205 19.56 24.30 39.90
N ARG A 206 19.53 23.17 40.62
CA ARG A 206 18.86 21.95 40.13
C ARG A 206 17.35 22.11 39.89
N GLU A 207 16.65 22.84 40.77
CA GLU A 207 15.19 22.96 40.70
C GLU A 207 14.76 23.74 39.45
N GLY A 208 15.42 24.86 39.16
CA GLY A 208 15.22 25.59 37.90
C GLY A 208 15.49 24.70 36.71
N ALA A 209 16.63 23.99 36.72
CA ALA A 209 17.04 23.21 35.55
C ALA A 209 16.01 22.13 35.20
N ILE A 210 15.37 21.52 36.21
CA ILE A 210 14.28 20.55 36.02
C ILE A 210 13.06 21.21 35.38
N GLU A 211 12.71 22.43 35.76
CA GLU A 211 11.62 23.19 35.17
C GLU A 211 11.89 23.48 33.69
N LYS A 212 13.07 24.01 33.37
CA LYS A 212 13.51 24.24 31.98
C LYS A 212 13.58 22.95 31.16
N GLN A 213 14.01 21.84 31.76
CA GLN A 213 13.98 20.52 31.13
C GLN A 213 12.56 20.05 30.81
N ARG A 214 11.57 20.32 31.68
CA ARG A 214 10.15 20.01 31.41
C ARG A 214 9.59 20.86 30.29
N GLU A 215 9.86 22.16 30.29
CA GLU A 215 9.45 23.05 29.20
C GLU A 215 10.05 22.60 27.86
N ALA A 216 11.34 22.22 27.85
CA ALA A 216 11.97 21.66 26.66
C ALA A 216 11.29 20.36 26.19
N GLU A 217 10.92 19.45 27.11
CA GLU A 217 10.17 18.24 26.76
C GLU A 217 8.78 18.54 26.16
N GLU A 218 8.07 19.53 26.71
CA GLU A 218 6.78 19.97 26.19
C GLU A 218 6.91 20.49 24.75
N ARG A 219 7.88 21.37 24.49
CA ARG A 219 8.15 21.88 23.14
C ARG A 219 8.53 20.78 22.15
N LEU A 220 9.30 19.78 22.60
CA LEU A 220 9.62 18.62 21.78
C LEU A 220 8.38 17.75 21.48
N ARG A 221 7.42 17.64 22.41
CA ARG A 221 6.16 16.93 22.16
C ARG A 221 5.32 17.65 21.12
N GLU A 222 5.15 18.97 21.28
CA GLU A 222 4.45 19.81 20.30
C GLU A 222 5.09 19.69 18.91
N ALA A 223 6.43 19.70 18.81
CA ALA A 223 7.13 19.51 17.54
C ALA A 223 6.90 18.13 16.93
N ILE A 224 6.85 17.07 17.76
CA ILE A 224 6.56 15.70 17.29
C ILE A 224 5.14 15.63 16.76
N GLU A 225 4.15 16.19 17.45
CA GLU A 225 2.75 16.21 17.02
C GLU A 225 2.59 16.89 15.66
N GLU A 226 3.23 18.06 15.45
CA GLU A 226 3.22 18.76 14.16
C GLU A 226 3.88 17.94 13.04
N LEU A 227 5.02 17.29 13.32
CA LEU A 227 5.69 16.41 12.35
C LEU A 227 4.87 15.15 12.03
N GLU A 228 4.19 14.59 13.02
CA GLU A 228 3.28 13.45 12.83
C GLU A 228 2.09 13.84 11.96
N GLU A 229 1.55 15.06 12.11
CA GLU A 229 0.50 15.59 11.23
C GLU A 229 1.00 15.75 9.78
N ILE A 230 2.19 16.30 9.58
CA ILE A 230 2.81 16.43 8.24
C ILE A 230 3.02 15.07 7.61
N LEU A 231 3.62 14.12 8.34
CA LEU A 231 3.86 12.77 7.85
C LEU A 231 2.55 12.06 7.48
N ARG A 232 1.49 12.28 8.25
CA ARG A 232 0.18 11.74 7.95
C ARG A 232 -0.39 12.34 6.65
N GLN A 233 -0.32 13.66 6.47
CA GLN A 233 -0.75 14.31 5.23
C GLN A 233 0.01 13.79 4.01
N LEU A 234 1.34 13.69 4.09
CA LEU A 234 2.17 13.17 2.99
C LEU A 234 1.84 11.72 2.65
N ARG A 235 1.60 10.86 3.64
CA ARG A 235 1.17 9.48 3.40
C ARG A 235 -0.21 9.42 2.74
N GLU A 236 -1.16 10.23 3.20
CA GLU A 236 -2.49 10.31 2.60
C GLU A 236 -2.41 10.76 1.13
N GLU A 237 -1.55 11.75 0.81
CA GLU A 237 -1.29 12.16 -0.57
C GLU A 237 -0.63 11.07 -1.42
N GLU A 238 0.33 10.33 -0.87
CA GLU A 238 0.99 9.22 -1.55
C GLU A 238 0.01 8.09 -1.89
N VAL A 239 -0.84 7.71 -0.92
CA VAL A 239 -1.92 6.74 -1.09
C VAL A 239 -2.91 7.20 -2.17
N GLU A 240 -3.29 8.48 -2.19
CA GLU A 240 -4.17 8.98 -3.26
C GLU A 240 -3.53 8.92 -4.64
N ARG A 241 -2.26 9.29 -4.76
CA ARG A 241 -1.53 9.22 -6.03
C ARG A 241 -1.43 7.79 -6.53
N SER A 242 -1.17 6.86 -5.64
CA SER A 242 -0.99 5.47 -6.02
C SER A 242 -2.32 4.80 -6.37
N LEU A 243 -3.40 5.06 -5.63
CA LEU A 243 -4.76 4.67 -5.99
C LEU A 243 -5.17 5.21 -7.37
N ALA A 244 -4.83 6.47 -7.68
CA ALA A 244 -5.11 7.05 -8.99
C ALA A 244 -4.28 6.41 -10.13
N SER A 245 -3.01 6.10 -9.85
CA SER A 245 -2.13 5.36 -10.78
C SER A 245 -2.69 3.96 -11.07
N LEU A 246 -3.12 3.25 -10.02
CA LEU A 246 -3.72 1.92 -10.13
C LEU A 246 -5.03 1.97 -10.90
N GLU A 247 -5.94 2.89 -10.56
CA GLU A 247 -7.20 3.08 -11.28
C GLU A 247 -6.97 3.34 -12.78
N THR A 248 -6.01 4.20 -13.12
CA THR A 248 -5.66 4.51 -14.51
C THR A 248 -5.22 3.26 -15.28
N ARG A 249 -4.41 2.40 -14.64
CA ARG A 249 -3.96 1.13 -15.22
C ARG A 249 -5.11 0.15 -15.41
N LEU A 250 -5.97 -0.02 -14.41
CA LEU A 250 -7.11 -0.93 -14.49
C LEU A 250 -8.13 -0.47 -15.55
N ARG A 251 -8.38 0.83 -15.67
CA ARG A 251 -9.22 1.38 -16.76
C ARG A 251 -8.63 1.10 -18.13
N ARG A 252 -7.30 1.19 -18.27
CA ARG A 252 -6.61 0.86 -19.54
C ARG A 252 -6.70 -0.63 -19.86
N MET A 253 -6.51 -1.49 -18.87
CA MET A 253 -6.71 -2.93 -19.01
C MET A 253 -8.15 -3.24 -19.43
N LEU A 254 -9.13 -2.62 -18.78
CA LEU A 254 -10.56 -2.76 -19.11
C LEU A 254 -10.84 -2.38 -20.55
N GLU A 255 -10.40 -1.21 -20.99
CA GLU A 255 -10.58 -0.75 -22.36
C GLU A 255 -9.97 -1.72 -23.39
N MET A 256 -8.78 -2.24 -23.10
CA MET A 256 -8.13 -3.23 -23.97
C MET A 256 -8.89 -4.55 -23.98
N GLN A 257 -9.33 -5.05 -22.81
CA GLN A 257 -10.06 -6.31 -22.68
C GLN A 257 -11.42 -6.25 -23.38
N THR A 258 -12.15 -5.14 -23.25
CA THR A 258 -13.44 -4.96 -23.92
C THR A 258 -13.28 -5.06 -25.44
N ARG A 259 -12.21 -4.48 -26.00
CA ARG A 259 -11.91 -4.59 -27.43
C ARG A 259 -11.55 -6.02 -27.84
N VAL A 260 -10.77 -6.74 -27.03
CA VAL A 260 -10.44 -8.14 -27.29
C VAL A 260 -11.71 -8.98 -27.30
N LEU A 261 -12.55 -8.87 -26.27
CA LEU A 261 -13.83 -9.57 -26.16
C LEU A 261 -14.76 -9.31 -27.36
N GLU A 262 -14.90 -8.04 -27.78
CA GLU A 262 -15.71 -7.68 -28.94
C GLU A 262 -15.22 -8.37 -30.23
N GLU A 263 -13.91 -8.38 -30.45
CA GLU A 263 -13.32 -9.01 -31.64
C GLU A 263 -13.35 -10.54 -31.56
N THR A 264 -13.09 -11.15 -30.40
CA THR A 264 -13.22 -12.61 -30.19
C THR A 264 -14.64 -13.07 -30.44
N THR A 265 -15.64 -12.33 -29.95
CA THR A 265 -17.07 -12.63 -30.20
C THR A 265 -17.40 -12.55 -31.69
N ARG A 266 -16.90 -11.53 -32.40
CA ARG A 266 -17.05 -11.45 -33.87
C ARG A 266 -16.41 -12.63 -34.58
N LEU A 267 -15.21 -13.04 -34.14
CA LEU A 267 -14.54 -14.21 -34.71
C LEU A 267 -15.35 -15.48 -34.45
N GLN A 268 -15.94 -15.66 -33.26
CA GLN A 268 -16.79 -16.78 -32.94
C GLN A 268 -17.98 -16.91 -33.90
N GLU A 269 -18.67 -15.80 -34.19
CA GLU A 269 -19.79 -15.77 -35.14
C GLU A 269 -19.39 -16.15 -36.58
N ILE A 270 -18.16 -15.79 -36.98
CA ILE A 270 -17.62 -16.07 -38.32
C ILE A 270 -17.05 -17.49 -38.42
N SER A 271 -16.62 -18.08 -37.30
CA SER A 271 -15.88 -19.35 -37.23
C SER A 271 -16.73 -20.62 -37.40
N GLY A 272 -17.95 -20.50 -37.92
CA GLY A 272 -18.76 -21.66 -38.34
C GLY A 272 -18.12 -22.47 -39.49
N ASP A 273 -18.93 -23.22 -40.26
CA ASP A 273 -18.49 -24.22 -41.26
C ASP A 273 -17.50 -23.73 -42.37
N ASN A 274 -17.16 -22.43 -42.42
CA ASN A 274 -16.20 -21.83 -43.34
C ASN A 274 -15.14 -20.97 -42.61
N ALA A 275 -14.61 -21.42 -41.48
CA ALA A 275 -13.46 -20.82 -40.83
C ALA A 275 -12.21 -20.91 -41.73
N GLY A 276 -12.06 -19.95 -42.64
CA GLY A 276 -10.89 -19.83 -43.52
C GLY A 276 -9.63 -19.41 -42.74
N ARG A 277 -8.53 -19.17 -43.46
CA ARG A 277 -7.24 -18.69 -42.89
C ARG A 277 -7.32 -17.39 -42.08
N GLN A 278 -8.43 -16.66 -42.13
CA GLN A 278 -8.57 -15.36 -41.45
C GLN A 278 -8.75 -15.50 -39.93
N VAL A 279 -9.47 -16.52 -39.47
CA VAL A 279 -9.75 -16.72 -38.03
C VAL A 279 -8.47 -16.97 -37.23
N PRO A 280 -7.58 -17.91 -37.62
CA PRO A 280 -6.36 -18.15 -36.86
C PRO A 280 -5.40 -16.95 -36.82
N ILE A 281 -5.35 -16.17 -37.90
CA ILE A 281 -4.50 -14.96 -37.97
C ILE A 281 -5.04 -13.88 -37.03
N ALA A 282 -6.36 -13.66 -37.02
CA ALA A 282 -6.99 -12.69 -36.14
C ALA A 282 -6.87 -13.12 -34.66
N ALA A 283 -7.14 -14.39 -34.34
CA ALA A 283 -6.98 -14.94 -33.00
C ALA A 283 -5.52 -14.82 -32.50
N SER A 284 -4.53 -15.09 -33.36
CA SER A 284 -3.11 -14.89 -33.03
C SER A 284 -2.75 -13.42 -32.76
N LYS A 285 -3.48 -12.47 -33.33
CA LYS A 285 -3.29 -11.05 -33.03
C LYS A 285 -3.92 -10.70 -31.69
N LEU A 286 -5.12 -11.19 -31.42
CA LEU A 286 -5.81 -10.99 -30.14
C LEU A 286 -5.01 -11.61 -28.97
N SER A 287 -4.38 -12.78 -29.16
CA SER A 287 -3.50 -13.36 -28.14
C SER A 287 -2.31 -12.46 -27.79
N LEU A 288 -1.78 -11.70 -28.75
CA LEU A 288 -0.72 -10.72 -28.51
C LEU A 288 -1.24 -9.47 -27.81
N ASP A 289 -2.51 -9.10 -28.04
CA ASP A 289 -3.15 -8.01 -27.34
C ASP A 289 -3.42 -8.41 -25.87
N GLU A 290 -3.84 -9.64 -25.59
CA GLU A 290 -3.94 -10.21 -24.23
C GLU A 290 -2.61 -10.15 -23.47
N LEU A 291 -1.48 -10.49 -24.10
CA LEU A 291 -0.16 -10.37 -23.47
C LEU A 291 0.20 -8.92 -23.07
N LYS A 292 -0.31 -7.92 -23.79
CA LYS A 292 -0.13 -6.52 -23.40
C LYS A 292 -0.99 -6.16 -22.19
N ILE A 293 -2.19 -6.73 -22.08
CA ILE A 293 -3.07 -6.56 -20.92
C ILE A 293 -2.40 -7.20 -19.69
N LEU A 294 -1.86 -8.41 -19.85
CA LEU A 294 -1.09 -9.10 -18.82
C LEU A 294 0.08 -8.25 -18.31
N ALA A 295 0.84 -7.63 -19.22
CA ALA A 295 1.95 -6.75 -18.85
C ALA A 295 1.51 -5.51 -18.06
N GLU A 296 0.31 -4.96 -18.29
CA GLU A 296 -0.24 -3.90 -17.44
C GLU A 296 -0.67 -4.44 -16.07
N GLY A 297 -1.23 -5.66 -16.02
CA GLY A 297 -1.59 -6.36 -14.79
C GLY A 297 -0.39 -6.67 -13.90
N GLU A 298 0.74 -7.10 -14.47
CA GLU A 298 1.99 -7.30 -13.73
C GLU A 298 2.52 -5.99 -13.12
N ARG A 299 2.40 -4.88 -13.85
CA ARG A 299 2.79 -3.56 -13.32
C ARG A 299 1.86 -3.08 -12.21
N ALA A 300 0.56 -3.34 -12.34
CA ALA A 300 -0.40 -3.06 -11.27
C ALA A 300 -0.07 -3.87 -10.01
N LEU A 301 0.31 -5.14 -10.18
CA LEU A 301 0.71 -6.01 -9.08
C LEU A 301 2.00 -5.54 -8.40
N LEU A 302 2.98 -5.03 -9.16
CA LEU A 302 4.21 -4.45 -8.59
C LEU A 302 3.90 -3.25 -7.68
N LEU A 303 3.05 -2.32 -8.13
CA LEU A 303 2.64 -1.17 -7.32
C LEU A 303 2.00 -1.61 -6.00
N LEU A 304 1.05 -2.55 -6.06
CA LEU A 304 0.36 -3.07 -4.88
C LEU A 304 1.28 -3.81 -3.90
N ARG A 305 2.36 -4.41 -4.39
CA ARG A 305 3.35 -5.11 -3.56
C ARG A 305 4.36 -4.15 -2.92
N GLU A 306 4.77 -3.10 -3.63
CA GLU A 306 5.66 -2.06 -3.10
C GLU A 306 5.02 -1.30 -1.94
N GLU A 307 3.70 -1.12 -1.97
CA GLU A 307 2.94 -0.51 -0.88
C GLU A 307 2.76 -1.44 0.33
N GLY A 308 2.88 -2.76 0.15
CA GLY A 308 2.89 -3.78 1.21
C GLY A 308 1.56 -4.00 1.96
N SER A 309 0.60 -3.10 1.83
CA SER A 309 -0.44 -2.90 2.83
C SER A 309 -1.79 -3.58 2.53
N SER A 310 -2.03 -4.05 1.30
CA SER A 310 -3.25 -4.80 0.95
C SER A 310 -2.96 -6.29 0.74
N ALA A 311 -3.88 -7.14 1.19
CA ALA A 311 -3.84 -8.58 0.97
C ALA A 311 -4.80 -9.01 -0.15
N ALA A 312 -5.98 -8.38 -0.27
CA ALA A 312 -7.02 -8.81 -1.21
C ALA A 312 -6.82 -8.30 -2.65
N PHE A 313 -6.35 -7.07 -2.83
CA PHE A 313 -6.14 -6.50 -4.17
C PHE A 313 -5.05 -7.21 -4.98
N PRO A 314 -3.85 -7.50 -4.43
CA PRO A 314 -2.85 -8.29 -5.12
C PRO A 314 -3.38 -9.65 -5.59
N GLU A 315 -4.10 -10.36 -4.72
CA GLU A 315 -4.73 -11.64 -5.05
C GLU A 315 -5.72 -11.52 -6.21
N ALA A 316 -6.58 -10.48 -6.21
CA ALA A 316 -7.52 -10.25 -7.29
C ALA A 316 -6.82 -10.03 -8.65
N ILE A 317 -5.72 -9.27 -8.66
CA ILE A 317 -4.91 -9.03 -9.87
C ILE A 317 -4.17 -10.29 -10.31
N GLU A 318 -3.67 -11.10 -9.38
CA GLU A 318 -3.05 -12.39 -9.70
C GLU A 318 -4.04 -13.35 -10.37
N GLN A 319 -5.26 -13.48 -9.83
CA GLN A 319 -6.30 -14.32 -10.44
C GLN A 319 -6.70 -13.82 -11.83
N LEU A 320 -6.82 -12.50 -12.00
CA LEU A 320 -7.09 -11.86 -13.29
C LEU A 320 -5.99 -12.16 -14.31
N ASN A 321 -4.73 -12.05 -13.91
CA ASN A 321 -3.58 -12.33 -14.77
C ASN A 321 -3.56 -13.79 -15.24
N VAL A 322 -3.94 -14.74 -14.38
CA VAL A 322 -4.08 -16.17 -14.75
C VAL A 322 -5.18 -16.38 -15.80
N ASP A 323 -6.30 -15.66 -15.71
CA ASP A 323 -7.38 -15.73 -16.71
C ASP A 323 -6.93 -15.14 -18.05
N ILE A 324 -6.31 -13.96 -18.03
CA ILE A 324 -5.75 -13.29 -19.22
C ILE A 324 -4.75 -14.20 -19.93
N GLN A 325 -3.85 -14.85 -19.18
CA GLN A 325 -2.90 -15.79 -19.73
C GLN A 325 -3.60 -17.01 -20.36
N SER A 326 -4.64 -17.54 -19.71
CA SER A 326 -5.43 -18.65 -20.25
C SER A 326 -6.11 -18.29 -21.58
N VAL A 327 -6.71 -17.09 -21.67
CA VAL A 327 -7.30 -16.58 -22.91
C VAL A 327 -6.23 -16.41 -24.00
N SER A 328 -5.06 -15.87 -23.66
CA SER A 328 -3.95 -15.73 -24.60
C SER A 328 -3.55 -17.08 -25.20
N ASP A 329 -3.45 -18.13 -24.38
CA ASP A 329 -3.09 -19.47 -24.82
C ASP A 329 -4.18 -20.11 -25.71
N LEU A 330 -5.46 -19.92 -25.36
CA LEU A 330 -6.61 -20.38 -26.16
C LEU A 330 -6.64 -19.68 -27.53
N LEU A 331 -6.56 -18.35 -27.56
CA LEU A 331 -6.54 -17.56 -28.80
C LEU A 331 -5.33 -17.88 -29.68
N ARG A 332 -4.17 -18.17 -29.08
CA ARG A 332 -2.98 -18.62 -29.82
C ARG A 332 -3.20 -19.97 -30.50
N SER A 333 -4.04 -20.83 -29.94
CA SER A 333 -4.48 -22.08 -30.57
C SER A 333 -5.63 -21.89 -31.58
N ALA A 334 -6.04 -20.64 -31.81
CA ALA A 334 -7.21 -20.25 -32.61
C ALA A 334 -8.56 -20.70 -32.05
N ASP A 335 -8.62 -20.96 -30.73
CA ASP A 335 -9.87 -21.25 -30.04
C ASP A 335 -10.58 -19.95 -29.65
N VAL A 336 -11.64 -19.65 -30.41
CA VAL A 336 -12.57 -18.53 -30.18
C VAL A 336 -13.93 -19.03 -29.69
N GLY A 337 -13.96 -20.20 -29.06
CA GLY A 337 -15.17 -20.88 -28.63
C GLY A 337 -15.88 -20.22 -27.44
N PRO A 338 -17.01 -20.80 -27.00
CA PRO A 338 -17.79 -20.28 -25.88
C PRO A 338 -17.00 -20.17 -24.57
N LEU A 339 -16.03 -21.06 -24.34
CA LEU A 339 -15.19 -21.03 -23.15
C LEU A 339 -14.27 -19.81 -23.14
N THR A 340 -13.62 -19.48 -24.26
CA THR A 340 -12.76 -18.30 -24.43
C THR A 340 -13.54 -17.03 -24.12
N VAL A 341 -14.69 -16.85 -24.78
CA VAL A 341 -15.57 -15.68 -24.60
C VAL A 341 -16.08 -15.57 -23.16
N LEU A 342 -16.38 -16.70 -22.50
CA LEU A 342 -16.80 -16.71 -21.10
C LEU A 342 -15.68 -16.21 -20.18
N ILE A 343 -14.42 -16.62 -20.37
CA ILE A 343 -13.29 -16.12 -19.57
C ILE A 343 -13.11 -14.61 -19.81
N GLU A 344 -13.12 -14.17 -21.06
CA GLU A 344 -12.99 -12.74 -21.41
C GLU A 344 -14.08 -11.87 -20.76
N GLN A 345 -15.34 -12.32 -20.75
CA GLN A 345 -16.44 -11.63 -20.07
C GLN A 345 -16.22 -11.51 -18.57
N GLU A 346 -15.71 -12.58 -17.94
CA GLU A 346 -15.38 -12.55 -16.52
C GLU A 346 -14.20 -11.61 -16.23
N ILE A 347 -13.16 -11.57 -17.07
CA ILE A 347 -12.06 -10.61 -16.95
C ILE A 347 -12.58 -9.17 -17.02
N VAL A 348 -13.45 -8.86 -17.99
CA VAL A 348 -14.08 -7.52 -18.13
C VAL A 348 -14.86 -7.16 -16.86
N SER A 349 -15.78 -8.04 -16.42
CA SER A 349 -16.56 -7.81 -15.20
C SER A 349 -15.67 -7.65 -13.97
N SER A 350 -14.55 -8.39 -13.90
CA SER A 350 -13.56 -8.27 -12.83
C SER A 350 -12.91 -6.90 -12.80
N LEU A 351 -12.50 -6.39 -13.96
CA LEU A 351 -11.87 -5.09 -14.09
C LEU A 351 -12.85 -3.97 -13.75
N GLU A 352 -14.12 -4.08 -14.16
CA GLU A 352 -15.18 -3.13 -13.80
C GLU A 352 -15.39 -3.05 -12.29
N GLU A 353 -15.56 -4.19 -11.62
CA GLU A 353 -15.75 -4.27 -10.17
C GLU A 353 -14.53 -3.74 -9.40
N MET A 354 -13.31 -4.03 -9.86
CA MET A 354 -12.09 -3.51 -9.23
C MET A 354 -11.96 -1.99 -9.40
N VAL A 355 -12.28 -1.45 -10.59
CA VAL A 355 -12.29 0.00 -10.82
C VAL A 355 -13.35 0.67 -9.93
N GLU A 356 -14.55 0.10 -9.83
CA GLU A 356 -15.61 0.62 -8.96
C GLU A 356 -15.17 0.60 -7.48
N ALA A 357 -14.56 -0.49 -7.03
CA ALA A 357 -14.02 -0.59 -5.68
C ALA A 357 -12.97 0.49 -5.38
N LEU A 358 -12.02 0.74 -6.31
CA LEU A 358 -11.02 1.79 -6.15
C LEU A 358 -11.63 3.19 -6.12
N VAL A 359 -12.59 3.48 -7.00
CA VAL A 359 -13.28 4.77 -7.03
C VAL A 359 -14.03 5.01 -5.71
N GLN A 360 -14.66 3.98 -5.16
CA GLN A 360 -15.34 4.05 -3.88
C GLN A 360 -14.35 4.31 -2.73
N VAL A 361 -13.20 3.62 -2.70
CA VAL A 361 -12.14 3.85 -1.70
C VAL A 361 -11.61 5.28 -1.78
N GLN A 362 -11.31 5.79 -2.99
CA GLN A 362 -10.88 7.18 -3.17
C GLN A 362 -11.91 8.19 -2.67
N LYS A 363 -13.20 7.94 -2.94
CA LYS A 363 -14.29 8.80 -2.46
C LYS A 363 -14.37 8.81 -0.94
N GLU A 364 -14.32 7.64 -0.31
CA GLU A 364 -14.32 7.51 1.15
C GLU A 364 -13.11 8.20 1.80
N ASN A 365 -11.92 8.11 1.17
CA ASN A 365 -10.72 8.80 1.64
C ASN A 365 -10.86 10.33 1.57
N ARG A 366 -11.40 10.87 0.46
CA ARG A 366 -11.69 12.30 0.32
C ARG A 366 -12.75 12.79 1.30
N GLU A 367 -13.78 12.00 1.57
CA GLU A 367 -14.81 12.33 2.56
C GLU A 367 -14.24 12.36 3.98
N LYS A 368 -13.36 11.41 4.33
CA LYS A 368 -12.64 11.39 5.62
C LYS A 368 -11.75 12.64 5.79
N GLN A 369 -11.04 13.05 4.75
CA GLN A 369 -10.23 14.28 4.76
C GLN A 369 -11.09 15.54 4.96
N GLN A 370 -12.28 15.61 4.33
CA GLN A 370 -13.18 16.76 4.47
C GLN A 370 -13.88 16.83 5.83
N GLN A 371 -14.12 15.69 6.48
CA GLN A 371 -14.92 15.62 7.71
C GLN A 371 -14.10 15.71 9.01
N GLN A 372 -12.79 15.40 9.02
CA GLN A 372 -11.99 15.43 10.26
C GLN A 372 -10.50 15.78 10.06
N PRO A 373 -10.12 17.07 10.09
CA PRO A 373 -8.76 17.46 10.44
C PRO A 373 -8.62 17.35 11.97
N GLY A 374 -8.20 16.19 12.49
CA GLY A 374 -7.75 16.07 13.89
C GLY A 374 -8.27 14.92 14.77
N GLN A 375 -8.98 13.91 14.23
CA GLN A 375 -9.38 12.73 15.01
C GLN A 375 -8.99 11.41 14.31
N GLN A 376 -7.69 11.16 14.13
CA GLN A 376 -7.25 9.76 14.22
C GLN A 376 -6.64 9.56 15.61
N PRO A 377 -6.90 8.44 16.28
CA PRO A 377 -6.13 8.05 17.45
C PRO A 377 -4.64 8.06 17.09
N PRO A 378 -3.74 8.37 18.02
CA PRO A 378 -2.30 8.15 17.84
C PRO A 378 -2.08 6.63 17.72
N GLY A 379 -2.27 6.11 16.52
CA GLY A 379 -1.87 4.76 16.13
C GLY A 379 -0.37 4.75 15.89
N GLU A 380 0.26 3.60 16.16
CA GLU A 380 1.70 3.44 15.94
C GLU A 380 2.11 3.87 14.51
N PRO A 381 3.35 4.34 14.31
CA PRO A 381 3.85 4.86 13.03
C PRO A 381 3.95 3.82 11.88
N GLY A 382 3.22 2.71 11.92
CA GLY A 382 3.27 1.63 10.94
C GLY A 382 1.94 1.43 10.22
N ASP A 383 2.00 1.58 8.89
CA ASP A 383 1.12 0.95 7.90
C ASP A 383 -0.38 1.25 8.01
N GLN A 384 -0.78 2.47 7.62
CA GLN A 384 -2.17 2.66 7.19
C GLN A 384 -2.36 1.90 5.87
N PRO A 385 -3.32 0.96 5.80
CA PRO A 385 -3.51 0.21 4.58
C PRO A 385 -4.13 1.10 3.49
N LEU A 386 -3.60 0.96 2.27
CA LEU A 386 -4.08 1.59 1.04
C LEU A 386 -5.61 1.49 0.89
N VAL A 387 -6.14 0.36 1.35
CA VAL A 387 -7.56 0.03 1.33
C VAL A 387 -7.97 -0.43 2.72
N ASP A 388 -9.13 0.02 3.21
CA ASP A 388 -9.61 -0.41 4.51
C ASP A 388 -10.02 -1.90 4.53
N LYS A 389 -10.01 -2.49 5.74
CA LYS A 389 -10.35 -3.92 5.92
C LYS A 389 -11.75 -4.27 5.39
N LEU A 390 -12.69 -3.32 5.42
CA LEU A 390 -14.05 -3.55 4.94
C LEU A 390 -14.08 -3.70 3.42
N ALA A 391 -13.35 -2.86 2.70
CA ALA A 391 -13.18 -2.94 1.25
C ALA A 391 -12.39 -4.21 0.85
N GLU A 392 -11.39 -4.63 1.64
CA GLU A 392 -10.74 -5.92 1.40
C GLU A 392 -11.68 -7.12 1.55
N LEU A 393 -12.53 -7.13 2.58
CA LEU A 393 -13.55 -8.17 2.78
C LEU A 393 -14.62 -8.16 1.69
N ARG A 394 -15.02 -6.97 1.21
CA ARG A 394 -15.91 -6.84 0.05
C ARG A 394 -15.28 -7.47 -1.18
N LEU A 395 -14.00 -7.18 -1.45
CA LEU A 395 -13.29 -7.76 -2.58
C LEU A 395 -13.17 -9.29 -2.48
N ILE A 396 -12.84 -9.82 -1.30
CA ILE A 396 -12.83 -11.27 -1.07
C ILE A 396 -14.20 -11.89 -1.35
N ARG A 397 -15.27 -11.27 -0.87
CA ARG A 397 -16.63 -11.76 -1.15
C ARG A 397 -16.91 -11.78 -2.64
N THR A 398 -16.51 -10.74 -3.37
CA THR A 398 -16.65 -10.68 -4.83
C THR A 398 -15.89 -11.81 -5.52
N LEU A 399 -14.62 -12.02 -5.16
CA LEU A 399 -13.81 -13.14 -5.69
C LEU A 399 -14.48 -14.49 -5.40
N GLN A 400 -14.99 -14.70 -4.18
CA GLN A 400 -15.67 -15.93 -3.78
C GLN A 400 -16.94 -16.20 -4.60
N VAL A 401 -17.74 -15.15 -4.85
CA VAL A 401 -18.95 -15.24 -5.67
C VAL A 401 -18.59 -15.58 -7.12
N ARG A 402 -17.52 -14.98 -7.66
CA ARG A 402 -17.05 -15.28 -9.01
C ARG A 402 -16.61 -16.74 -9.16
N ILE A 403 -15.82 -17.27 -8.22
CA ILE A 403 -15.44 -18.69 -8.21
C ILE A 403 -16.69 -19.58 -8.23
N ASN A 404 -17.68 -19.27 -7.39
CA ASN A 404 -18.91 -20.05 -7.33
C ASN A 404 -19.67 -20.03 -8.67
N ASN A 405 -19.86 -18.84 -9.25
CA ASN A 405 -20.55 -18.66 -10.53
C ASN A 405 -19.81 -19.39 -11.66
N ARG A 406 -18.48 -19.23 -11.75
CA ARG A 406 -17.65 -19.89 -12.77
C ARG A 406 -17.68 -21.40 -12.63
N THR A 407 -17.63 -21.92 -11.39
CA THR A 407 -17.78 -23.36 -11.11
C THR A 407 -19.13 -23.89 -11.60
N ASN A 408 -20.22 -23.18 -11.33
CA ASN A 408 -21.55 -23.58 -11.79
C ASN A 408 -21.69 -23.53 -13.32
N THR A 409 -21.11 -22.53 -13.97
CA THR A 409 -21.13 -22.40 -15.43
C THR A 409 -20.35 -23.53 -16.10
N LEU A 410 -19.14 -23.84 -15.61
CA LEU A 410 -18.34 -24.96 -16.11
C LEU A 410 -19.03 -26.31 -15.87
N SER A 411 -19.67 -26.49 -14.72
CA SER A 411 -20.47 -27.70 -14.44
C SER A 411 -21.58 -27.91 -15.47
N LYS A 412 -22.28 -26.84 -15.87
CA LYS A 412 -23.33 -26.91 -16.90
C LYS A 412 -22.78 -27.21 -18.29
N MET A 413 -21.59 -26.72 -18.62
CA MET A 413 -20.92 -27.02 -19.88
C MET A 413 -20.53 -28.50 -19.99
N LEU A 414 -20.19 -29.15 -18.87
CA LEU A 414 -19.93 -30.60 -18.79
C LEU A 414 -21.20 -31.45 -18.92
N GLU A 415 -22.36 -30.88 -18.60
CA GLU A 415 -23.66 -31.57 -18.63
C GLU A 415 -24.36 -31.47 -19.99
N ASP A 416 -23.72 -30.91 -21.02
CA ASP A 416 -24.33 -30.69 -22.34
C ASP A 416 -24.75 -32.03 -23.02
N PRO A 417 -26.06 -32.27 -23.22
CA PRO A 417 -26.56 -33.49 -23.87
C PRO A 417 -26.15 -33.63 -25.35
N ALA A 418 -25.65 -32.56 -25.98
CA ALA A 418 -25.28 -32.53 -27.40
C ALA A 418 -23.83 -32.98 -27.67
N ASP A 419 -22.96 -33.07 -26.66
CA ASP A 419 -21.60 -33.60 -26.78
C ASP A 419 -21.34 -34.74 -25.76
N PRO A 420 -21.79 -35.98 -26.07
CA PRO A 420 -21.64 -37.13 -25.17
C PRO A 420 -20.22 -37.71 -25.13
N THR A 421 -19.27 -37.17 -25.91
CA THR A 421 -17.89 -37.67 -25.99
C THR A 421 -16.86 -36.71 -25.40
N GLY A 422 -17.11 -35.40 -25.33
CA GLY A 422 -16.40 -34.45 -24.47
C GLY A 422 -14.89 -34.27 -24.69
N GLN A 423 -14.25 -34.90 -25.67
CA GLN A 423 -12.80 -35.13 -25.62
C GLN A 423 -11.91 -33.88 -25.76
N VAL A 424 -12.43 -32.76 -26.28
CA VAL A 424 -11.68 -31.49 -26.38
C VAL A 424 -12.09 -30.55 -25.23
N ALA A 425 -13.39 -30.41 -24.95
CA ALA A 425 -13.90 -29.58 -23.86
C ALA A 425 -13.59 -30.13 -22.45
N GLU A 426 -13.51 -31.44 -22.25
CA GLU A 426 -13.24 -32.02 -20.93
C GLU A 426 -11.87 -31.63 -20.38
N LYS A 427 -10.82 -31.62 -21.22
CA LYS A 427 -9.48 -31.35 -20.72
C LYS A 427 -9.33 -29.89 -20.28
N GLU A 428 -9.76 -28.96 -21.13
CA GLU A 428 -9.69 -27.52 -20.85
C GLU A 428 -10.59 -27.14 -19.67
N VAL A 429 -11.81 -27.67 -19.61
CA VAL A 429 -12.70 -27.44 -18.46
C VAL A 429 -12.14 -28.03 -17.17
N VAL A 430 -11.51 -29.21 -17.21
CA VAL A 430 -10.83 -29.79 -16.03
C VAL A 430 -9.66 -28.92 -15.57
N GLU A 431 -8.83 -28.41 -16.48
CA GLU A 431 -7.75 -27.48 -16.15
C GLU A 431 -8.31 -26.19 -15.51
N GLN A 432 -9.43 -25.66 -16.00
CA GLN A 432 -10.12 -24.51 -15.42
C GLN A 432 -10.70 -24.81 -14.02
N LEU A 433 -11.30 -25.98 -13.80
CA LEU A 433 -11.78 -26.41 -12.48
C LEU A 433 -10.64 -26.57 -11.47
N GLN A 434 -9.48 -27.07 -11.90
CA GLN A 434 -8.28 -27.13 -11.06
C GLN A 434 -7.78 -25.73 -10.69
N SER A 435 -7.77 -24.80 -11.65
CA SER A 435 -7.45 -23.39 -11.39
C SER A 435 -8.39 -22.77 -10.35
N LEU A 436 -9.72 -22.98 -10.48
CA LEU A 436 -10.70 -22.51 -9.49
C LEU A 436 -10.47 -23.09 -8.09
N ALA A 437 -10.09 -24.36 -8.00
CA ALA A 437 -9.75 -24.98 -6.71
C ALA A 437 -8.52 -24.33 -6.06
N GLN A 438 -7.50 -24.01 -6.86
CA GLN A 438 -6.31 -23.28 -6.38
C GLN A 438 -6.69 -21.86 -5.91
N ARG A 439 -7.50 -21.14 -6.69
CA ARG A 439 -8.02 -19.81 -6.30
C ARG A 439 -8.80 -19.85 -4.98
N GLN A 440 -9.62 -20.87 -4.78
CA GLN A 440 -10.36 -21.06 -3.53
C GLN A 440 -9.41 -21.23 -2.33
N SER A 441 -8.30 -21.95 -2.52
CA SER A 441 -7.26 -22.09 -1.51
C SER A 441 -6.54 -20.77 -1.24
N SER A 442 -6.21 -20.00 -2.28
CA SER A 442 -5.57 -18.68 -2.13
C SER A 442 -6.50 -17.70 -1.41
N ILE A 443 -7.78 -17.62 -1.78
CA ILE A 443 -8.77 -16.78 -1.08
C ILE A 443 -8.87 -17.18 0.40
N GLN A 444 -8.86 -18.47 0.72
CA GLN A 444 -8.85 -18.92 2.11
C GLN A 444 -7.62 -18.41 2.87
N GLN A 445 -6.44 -18.48 2.25
CA GLN A 445 -5.21 -17.98 2.84
C GLN A 445 -5.25 -16.46 3.04
N VAL A 446 -5.63 -15.70 2.01
CA VAL A 446 -5.75 -14.23 2.09
C VAL A 446 -6.79 -13.83 3.14
N THR A 447 -7.91 -14.53 3.23
CA THR A 447 -8.93 -14.29 4.28
C THR A 447 -8.35 -14.50 5.67
N ARG A 448 -7.53 -15.55 5.85
CA ARG A 448 -6.82 -15.79 7.11
C ARG A 448 -5.83 -14.68 7.41
N ASP A 449 -5.05 -14.25 6.42
CA ASP A 449 -4.03 -13.21 6.57
C ASP A 449 -4.66 -11.86 6.97
N ILE A 450 -5.86 -11.53 6.49
CA ILE A 450 -6.60 -10.33 6.91
C ILE A 450 -7.05 -10.41 8.37
N VAL A 451 -7.46 -11.60 8.83
CA VAL A 451 -7.98 -11.82 10.20
C VAL A 451 -6.84 -11.88 11.22
N VAL A 452 -5.74 -12.56 10.88
CA VAL A 452 -4.62 -12.84 11.78
C VAL A 452 -3.53 -11.76 11.69
N GLY A 453 -3.45 -11.05 10.56
CA GLY A 453 -2.32 -10.17 10.22
C GLY A 453 -1.23 -10.96 9.50
N LYS A 454 -0.57 -10.35 8.50
CA LYS A 454 0.54 -10.99 7.75
C LYS A 454 1.65 -11.40 8.75
N GLY A 455 1.85 -12.70 8.95
CA GLY A 455 3.06 -13.24 9.59
C GLY A 455 2.93 -13.97 10.93
N GLU A 456 1.74 -14.36 11.40
CA GLU A 456 1.58 -15.33 12.52
C GLU A 456 1.24 -16.76 12.08
#